data_AF-A0A523X6X4-F1
#
_entry.id   AF-A0A523X6X4-F1
#
_cell.length_a   1.000
_cell.length_b   1.000
_cell.length_c   1.000
_cell.angle_alpha   90.00
_cell.angle_beta   90.00
_cell.angle_gamma   90.00
#
_symmetry.space_group_name_H-M   'P 1'
#
loop_
_entity.id
_entity.type
_entity.pdbx_description
1 polymer ?
#
loop_
_entity_poly.entity_id
_entity_poly.type
_entity_poly.pdbx_seq_one_letter_code
_entity_poly.pdbx_strand_id
1 'polypeptide(L)'
;MPPKLTIFYDPSINYDIVENVVEGLKITFEIGIQSIKKRELENITFNKASYQYDGQKLLNMLIDEENITYFLWLVNEDLYVPGRNFVFGLATQF
;
A
#
# COMPACT_ATOMS: atom_id res chain seq x y z
N MET A 1 -22.54 -3.94 -7.73
CA MET A 1 -21.28 -4.71 -7.90
C MET A 1 -20.40 -4.41 -6.71
N PRO A 2 -19.71 -5.41 -6.12
CA PRO A 2 -18.77 -5.14 -5.04
C PRO A 2 -17.67 -4.18 -5.54
N PRO A 3 -17.13 -3.30 -4.66
CA PRO A 3 -16.00 -2.47 -5.02
C PRO A 3 -14.83 -3.37 -5.44
N LYS A 4 -14.10 -2.96 -6.48
CA LYS A 4 -12.95 -3.68 -6.97
C LYS A 4 -11.68 -2.97 -6.52
N LEU A 5 -10.82 -3.70 -5.81
CA LEU A 5 -9.58 -3.21 -5.25
C LEU A 5 -8.41 -3.52 -6.17
N THR A 6 -7.53 -2.55 -6.41
CA THR A 6 -6.21 -2.81 -6.99
C THR A 6 -5.19 -2.96 -5.85
N ILE A 7 -4.43 -4.05 -5.85
CA ILE A 7 -3.39 -4.30 -4.86
C ILE A 7 -2.03 -4.05 -5.49
N PHE A 8 -1.24 -3.21 -4.84
CA PHE A 8 0.17 -3.05 -5.10
C PHE A 8 0.96 -3.76 -3.99
N TYR A 9 2.12 -4.33 -4.32
CA TYR A 9 2.98 -4.92 -3.29
C TYR A 9 4.46 -4.72 -3.60
N ASP A 10 5.23 -4.50 -2.55
CA ASP A 10 6.68 -4.46 -2.60
C ASP A 10 7.25 -5.81 -3.10
N PRO A 11 8.15 -5.83 -4.11
CA PRO A 11 8.78 -7.06 -4.59
C PRO A 11 9.49 -7.90 -3.51
N SER A 12 9.87 -7.32 -2.37
CA SER A 12 10.49 -8.05 -1.26
C SER A 12 9.50 -8.92 -0.48
N ILE A 13 8.19 -8.70 -0.61
CA ILE A 13 7.15 -9.46 0.08
C ILE A 13 6.98 -10.83 -0.61
N ASN A 14 7.01 -11.92 0.16
CA ASN A 14 6.67 -13.24 -0.36
C ASN A 14 5.24 -13.22 -0.89
N TYR A 15 5.06 -13.67 -2.13
CA TYR A 15 3.77 -13.68 -2.81
C TYR A 15 2.69 -14.48 -2.06
N ASP A 16 3.06 -15.55 -1.34
CA ASP A 16 2.11 -16.33 -0.52
C ASP A 16 1.43 -15.43 0.55
N ILE A 17 2.14 -14.43 1.08
CA ILE A 17 1.59 -13.47 2.03
C ILE A 17 0.58 -12.56 1.33
N VAL A 18 0.88 -12.12 0.11
CA VAL A 18 -0.03 -11.30 -0.71
C VAL A 18 -1.32 -12.07 -1.00
N GLU A 19 -1.22 -13.36 -1.34
CA GLU A 19 -2.39 -14.22 -1.56
C GLU A 19 -3.23 -14.39 -0.30
N ASN A 20 -2.61 -14.61 0.87
CA ASN A 20 -3.31 -14.69 2.15
C ASN A 20 -4.06 -13.39 2.48
N VAL A 21 -3.44 -12.23 2.24
CA VAL A 21 -4.09 -10.93 2.42
C VAL A 21 -5.29 -10.78 1.48
N VAL A 22 -5.13 -11.15 0.21
CA VAL A 22 -6.21 -11.12 -0.80
C VAL A 22 -7.38 -11.99 -0.37
N GLU A 23 -7.12 -13.21 0.07
CA GLU A 23 -8.15 -14.14 0.54
C GLU A 23 -8.87 -13.58 1.77
N GLY A 24 -8.12 -13.09 2.76
CA GLY A 24 -8.67 -12.45 3.95
C GLY A 24 -9.56 -11.25 3.63
N LEU A 25 -9.14 -10.40 2.67
CA LEU A 25 -9.93 -9.25 2.22
C LEU A 25 -11.24 -9.66 1.53
N LYS A 26 -11.18 -10.67 0.65
CA LYS A 26 -12.37 -11.20 -0.05
C LYS A 26 -13.40 -11.76 0.94
N ILE A 27 -12.95 -12.52 1.94
CA ILE A 27 -13.83 -13.14 2.93
C ILE A 27 -14.40 -12.10 3.90
N THR A 28 -13.57 -11.17 4.37
CA THR A 28 -13.96 -10.23 5.44
C THR A 28 -14.84 -9.09 4.94
N PHE A 29 -14.56 -8.59 3.74
CA PHE A 29 -15.20 -7.37 3.21
C PHE A 29 -16.03 -7.61 1.95
N GLU A 30 -16.11 -8.86 1.47
CA GLU A 30 -16.84 -9.23 0.25
C GLU A 30 -16.43 -8.39 -0.99
N ILE A 31 -15.16 -7.96 -1.05
CA ILE A 31 -14.63 -7.13 -2.13
C ILE A 31 -14.06 -7.95 -3.29
N GLY A 32 -14.15 -7.41 -4.49
CA GLY A 32 -13.47 -7.97 -5.66
C GLY A 32 -12.04 -7.48 -5.77
N ILE A 33 -11.15 -8.27 -6.38
CA ILE A 33 -9.81 -7.81 -6.76
C ILE A 33 -9.80 -7.51 -8.25
N GLN A 34 -9.43 -6.28 -8.61
CA GLN A 34 -9.28 -5.86 -10.00
C GLN A 34 -7.95 -6.32 -10.59
N SER A 35 -6.87 -6.05 -9.88
CA SER A 35 -5.52 -6.41 -10.29
C SER A 35 -4.57 -6.47 -9.09
N ILE A 36 -3.50 -7.25 -9.23
CA ILE A 36 -2.40 -7.35 -8.28
C ILE A 36 -1.14 -7.00 -9.05
N LYS A 37 -0.41 -5.97 -8.62
CA LYS A 37 0.75 -5.42 -9.32
C LYS A 37 1.94 -5.32 -8.36
N LYS A 38 3.13 -5.68 -8.83
CA LYS A 38 4.38 -5.35 -8.13
C LYS A 38 4.66 -3.86 -8.26
N ARG A 39 5.15 -3.23 -7.19
CA ARG A 39 5.55 -1.82 -7.20
C ARG A 39 6.70 -1.58 -6.22
N GLU A 40 7.79 -1.03 -6.73
CA GLU A 40 8.93 -0.61 -5.91
C GLU A 40 8.64 0.70 -5.18
N LEU A 41 9.29 0.88 -4.02
CA LEU A 41 9.23 2.14 -3.28
C LEU A 41 10.11 3.19 -3.94
N GLU A 42 9.66 4.44 -3.87
CA GLU A 42 10.32 5.56 -4.51
C GLU A 42 11.38 6.15 -3.57
N ASN A 43 12.65 6.11 -3.98
CA ASN A 43 13.80 6.54 -3.16
C ASN A 43 13.68 7.97 -2.60
N ILE A 44 12.96 8.86 -3.31
CA ILE A 44 12.71 10.24 -2.86
C ILE A 44 11.87 10.33 -1.57
N THR A 45 11.13 9.26 -1.25
CA THR A 45 10.31 9.17 -0.04
C THR A 45 11.09 8.62 1.16
N PHE A 46 12.31 8.12 0.96
CA PHE A 46 13.15 7.56 2.01
C PHE A 46 13.83 8.63 2.87
N ASN A 47 13.66 8.52 4.19
CA ASN A 47 14.35 9.36 5.16
C ASN A 47 15.57 8.63 5.74
N LYS A 48 16.77 9.07 5.36
CA LYS A 48 18.04 8.48 5.82
C LYS A 48 18.29 8.63 7.32
N ALA A 49 17.72 9.64 7.98
CA ALA A 49 17.97 9.88 9.39
C ALA A 49 17.20 8.89 10.28
N SER A 50 15.99 8.50 9.87
CA SER A 50 15.18 7.52 10.59
C SER A 50 15.23 6.12 9.98
N TYR A 51 15.82 5.96 8.79
CA TYR A 51 15.81 4.72 8.00
C TYR A 51 14.39 4.21 7.72
N GLN A 52 13.48 5.13 7.43
CA GLN A 52 12.05 4.84 7.17
C GLN A 52 11.56 5.57 5.93
N TYR A 53 10.48 5.08 5.33
CA TYR A 53 9.81 5.75 4.22
C TYR A 53 8.67 6.65 4.71
N ASP A 54 8.53 7.82 4.10
CA ASP A 54 7.42 8.74 4.33
C ASP A 54 6.15 8.17 3.69
N GLY A 55 5.28 7.58 4.51
CA GLY A 55 4.06 6.93 4.05
C GLY A 55 3.10 7.88 3.36
N GLN A 56 3.03 9.16 3.79
CA GLN A 56 2.13 10.14 3.18
C GLN A 56 2.56 10.48 1.76
N LYS A 57 3.88 10.60 1.52
CA LYS A 57 4.39 10.83 0.16
C LYS A 57 4.12 9.64 -0.76
N LEU A 58 4.37 8.42 -0.29
CA LEU A 58 4.07 7.21 -1.06
C LEU A 58 2.59 7.12 -1.44
N LEU A 59 1.70 7.41 -0.48
CA LEU A 59 0.27 7.43 -0.72
C LEU A 59 -0.12 8.49 -1.76
N ASN A 60 0.38 9.73 -1.63
CA ASN A 60 0.12 10.82 -2.58
C ASN A 60 0.56 10.48 -4.01
N MET A 61 1.74 9.89 -4.19
CA MET A 61 2.21 9.48 -5.51
C MET A 61 1.26 8.47 -6.17
N LEU A 62 0.75 7.51 -5.38
CA LEU A 62 -0.16 6.50 -5.90
C LEU A 62 -1.52 7.08 -6.31
N ILE A 63 -1.96 8.14 -5.64
CA ILE A 63 -3.21 8.85 -5.93
C ILE A 63 -3.09 9.65 -7.24
N ASP A 64 -1.95 10.32 -7.42
CA ASP A 64 -1.75 11.22 -8.56
C ASP A 64 -1.51 10.47 -9.87
N GLU A 65 -0.94 9.26 -9.81
CA GLU A 65 -0.52 8.49 -10.99
C GLU A 65 -1.62 7.59 -11.57
N GLU A 66 -2.56 7.15 -10.74
CA GLU A 66 -3.47 6.08 -11.09
C GLU A 66 -4.92 6.58 -11.00
N ASN A 67 -5.68 6.41 -12.10
CA ASN A 67 -7.11 6.71 -12.12
C ASN A 67 -7.90 5.57 -11.42
N ILE A 68 -7.48 5.22 -10.20
CA ILE A 68 -7.95 4.08 -9.41
C ILE A 68 -8.73 4.60 -8.20
N THR A 69 -9.98 4.15 -8.08
CA THR A 69 -10.87 4.55 -6.97
C THR A 69 -10.51 3.86 -5.66
N TYR A 70 -10.13 2.59 -5.69
CA TYR A 70 -9.77 1.81 -4.51
C TYR A 70 -8.47 1.05 -4.73
N PHE A 71 -7.48 1.33 -3.91
CA PHE A 71 -6.21 0.61 -3.91
C PHE A 71 -5.70 0.32 -2.50
N LEU A 72 -4.83 -0.67 -2.40
CA LEU A 72 -4.06 -1.00 -1.20
C LEU A 72 -2.63 -1.30 -1.62
N TRP A 73 -1.65 -0.68 -0.97
CA TRP A 73 -0.25 -0.98 -1.20
C TRP A 73 0.35 -1.69 0.03
N LEU A 74 0.77 -2.94 -0.16
CA LEU A 74 1.49 -3.72 0.84
C LEU A 74 2.98 -3.37 0.77
N VAL A 75 3.53 -2.91 1.88
CA VAL A 75 4.91 -2.45 1.99
C VAL A 75 5.61 -3.24 3.11
N ASN A 76 6.84 -3.68 2.88
CA ASN A 76 7.64 -4.41 3.86
C ASN A 76 8.56 -3.51 4.69
N GLU A 77 8.89 -2.34 4.14
CA GLU A 77 9.73 -1.34 4.79
C GLU A 77 8.96 -0.54 5.85
N ASP A 78 9.67 -0.04 6.84
CA ASP A 78 9.06 0.73 7.94
C ASP A 78 8.59 2.12 7.46
N LEU A 79 7.39 2.50 7.88
CA LEU A 79 6.71 3.71 7.45
C LEU A 79 6.60 4.71 8.59
N TYR A 80 6.73 6.00 8.28
CA TYR A 80 6.41 7.08 9.22
C TYR A 80 5.54 8.14 8.56
N VAL A 81 4.94 8.98 9.40
CA VAL A 81 4.35 10.26 9.01
C VAL A 81 4.87 11.34 9.97
N PRO A 82 4.96 12.62 9.55
CA PRO A 82 5.42 13.69 10.42
C PRO A 82 4.67 13.72 11.75
N GLY A 83 5.40 13.73 12.87
CA GLY A 83 4.83 13.73 14.22
C GLY A 83 4.49 12.35 14.80
N ARG A 84 4.88 11.26 14.14
CA ARG A 84 4.79 9.88 14.64
C ARG A 84 6.13 9.15 14.44
N ASN A 85 6.46 8.23 15.34
CA ASN A 85 7.70 7.43 15.24
C ASN A 85 7.63 6.42 14.10
N PHE A 86 6.50 5.73 13.96
CA PHE A 86 6.21 4.80 12.87
C PHE A 86 4.69 4.63 12.73
N VAL A 87 4.25 4.04 11.63
CA VAL A 87 2.86 3.65 11.38
C VAL A 87 2.80 2.29 10.71
N PHE A 88 1.79 1.47 11.05
CA PHE A 88 1.53 0.21 10.35
C PHE A 88 0.88 0.40 8.98
N GLY A 89 0.26 1.56 8.78
CA GLY A 89 -0.44 1.90 7.56
C GLY A 89 -1.10 3.26 7.70
N LEU A 90 -1.54 3.78 6.56
CA LEU A 90 -2.26 5.02 6.46
C LEU A 90 -3.30 4.91 5.34
N ALA A 91 -4.37 5.69 5.44
CA ALA A 91 -5.43 5.73 4.47
C ALA A 91 -5.92 7.17 4.34
N THR A 92 -6.49 7.49 3.18
CA THR A 92 -7.18 8.76 2.94
C THR A 92 -8.49 8.48 2.23
N GLN A 93 -9.46 9.38 2.41
CA GLN A 93 -10.72 9.37 1.69
C GLN A 93 -10.60 10.32 0.49
N PHE A 94 -11.14 9.89 -0.65
CA PHE A 94 -11.41 10.74 -1.81
C PHE A 94 -12.92 10.92 -1.97
#